data_AF-A0A7S0TYI0-F1
#
_entry.id   AF-A0A7S0TYI0-F1
#
_cell.length_a   1.000
_cell.length_b   1.000
_cell.length_c   1.000
_cell.angle_alpha   90.00
_cell.angle_beta   90.00
_cell.angle_gamma   90.00
#
_symmetry.space_group_name_H-M   'P 1'
#
loop_
_entity.id
_entity.type
_entity.pdbx_description
1 polymer ?
#
loop_
_entity_poly.entity_id
_entity_poly.type
_entity_poly.pdbx_seq_one_letter_code
_entity_poly.pdbx_strand_id
1 'polypeptide(L)'
;REEGGRDHHQGDFDVTRQIDPRDVEVWNQKHLQLAKEREGRSDYQAMLTKRRDLPAYKMRDTCIQTILGNRVTIVSGDTGCGKTTQLPALYFDHMVAMGKGGSTHVIVTQPRRISATSVAERVAQERGER
;
A
#
# COMPACT_ATOMS: atom_id res chain seq x y z
N ARG A 1 -14.42 44.82 -1.42
CA ARG A 1 -15.11 43.67 -0.81
C ARG A 1 -15.46 42.75 -1.97
N GLU A 2 -14.53 41.89 -2.34
CA GLU A 2 -14.72 40.91 -3.42
C GLU A 2 -14.15 39.59 -2.89
N GLU A 3 -15.06 38.68 -2.56
CA GLU A 3 -14.74 37.31 -2.17
C GLU A 3 -14.57 36.48 -3.44
N GLY A 4 -13.32 36.30 -3.87
CA GLY A 4 -12.96 35.30 -4.86
C GLY A 4 -12.92 33.93 -4.19
N GLY A 5 -14.01 33.17 -4.33
CA GLY A 5 -14.09 31.77 -3.92
C GLY A 5 -12.94 30.96 -4.55
N ARG A 6 -12.11 30.37 -3.70
CA ARG A 6 -11.12 29.37 -4.12
C ARG A 6 -11.86 28.07 -4.35
N ASP A 7 -12.12 27.75 -5.61
CA ASP A 7 -12.55 26.42 -6.03
C ASP A 7 -11.46 25.41 -5.66
N HIS A 8 -11.73 24.67 -4.59
CA HIS A 8 -11.01 23.44 -4.26
C HIS A 8 -11.49 22.35 -5.22
N HIS A 9 -10.86 22.25 -6.39
CA HIS A 9 -10.95 21.05 -7.23
C HIS A 9 -10.29 19.89 -6.49
N GLN A 10 -11.09 19.19 -5.68
CA GLN A 10 -10.82 17.83 -5.23
C GLN A 10 -10.78 16.96 -6.49
N GLY A 11 -9.58 16.53 -6.90
CA GLY A 11 -9.45 15.66 -8.07
C GLY A 11 -10.21 14.36 -7.86
N ASP A 12 -11.26 14.13 -8.64
CA ASP A 12 -11.98 12.87 -8.67
C ASP A 12 -11.01 11.74 -9.07
N PHE A 13 -10.88 10.75 -8.20
CA PHE A 13 -10.08 9.56 -8.44
C PHE A 13 -10.88 8.61 -9.34
N ASP A 14 -10.72 8.74 -10.65
CA ASP A 14 -11.37 7.86 -11.64
C ASP A 14 -10.71 6.47 -11.66
N VAL A 15 -11.38 5.49 -11.04
CA VAL A 15 -10.97 4.08 -11.00
C VAL A 15 -11.09 3.36 -12.35
N THR A 16 -11.73 3.98 -13.35
CA THR A 16 -11.95 3.39 -14.68
C THR A 16 -10.91 3.82 -15.71
N ARG A 17 -10.06 4.80 -15.37
CA ARG A 17 -9.01 5.28 -16.24
C ARG A 17 -8.04 4.14 -16.56
N GLN A 18 -7.99 3.74 -17.83
CA GLN A 18 -7.00 2.79 -18.31
C GLN A 18 -5.59 3.41 -18.17
N ILE A 19 -4.67 2.65 -17.59
CA ILE A 19 -3.26 3.05 -17.46
C ILE A 19 -2.62 2.93 -18.85
N ASP A 20 -1.97 4.00 -19.33
CA ASP A 20 -1.17 3.92 -20.55
C ASP A 20 -0.04 2.89 -20.30
N PRO A 21 0.14 1.87 -21.16
CA PRO A 21 1.22 0.90 -20.99
C PRO A 21 2.62 1.53 -20.85
N ARG A 22 2.84 2.71 -21.43
CA ARG A 22 4.10 3.47 -21.27
C ARG A 22 4.26 4.04 -19.88
N ASP A 23 3.16 4.42 -19.22
CA ASP A 23 3.17 4.88 -17.84
C ASP A 23 3.42 3.71 -16.87
N VAL A 24 2.95 2.50 -17.18
CA VAL A 24 3.16 1.30 -16.34
C VAL A 24 4.65 1.02 -16.14
N GLU A 25 5.45 1.03 -17.20
CA GLU A 25 6.88 0.70 -17.10
C GLU A 25 7.65 1.79 -16.34
N VAL A 26 7.33 3.07 -16.58
CA VAL A 26 7.90 4.19 -15.82
C VAL A 26 7.58 4.03 -14.33
N TRP A 27 6.35 3.66 -13.98
CA TRP A 27 5.96 3.42 -12.59
C TRP A 27 6.58 2.16 -12.01
N ASN A 28 6.76 1.08 -12.76
CA ASN A 28 7.50 -0.11 -12.31
C ASN A 28 8.91 0.26 -11.88
N GLN A 29 9.64 1.00 -12.73
CA GLN A 29 11.00 1.45 -12.45
C GLN A 29 11.03 2.39 -11.24
N LYS A 30 10.10 3.35 -11.19
CA LYS A 30 9.98 4.29 -10.07
C LYS A 30 9.70 3.58 -8.75
N HIS A 31 8.77 2.63 -8.71
CA HIS A 31 8.46 1.87 -7.50
C HIS A 31 9.63 1.01 -7.04
N LEU A 32 10.35 0.37 -7.97
CA LEU A 32 11.54 -0.41 -7.65
C LEU A 32 12.66 0.49 -7.08
N GLN A 33 12.86 1.68 -7.66
CA GLN A 33 13.82 2.65 -7.16
C GLN A 33 13.47 3.12 -5.74
N LEU A 34 12.22 3.54 -5.52
CA LEU A 34 11.73 3.93 -4.19
C LEU A 34 11.87 2.80 -3.16
N ALA A 35 11.67 1.55 -3.58
CA ALA A 35 11.85 0.38 -2.73
C ALA A 35 13.31 0.15 -2.32
N LYS A 36 14.27 0.41 -3.21
CA LYS A 36 15.71 0.34 -2.88
C LYS A 36 16.13 1.51 -1.98
N GLU A 37 15.65 2.71 -2.28
CA GLU A 37 15.96 3.90 -1.48
C GLU A 37 15.48 3.74 -0.03
N ARG A 38 14.24 3.27 0.17
CA ARG A 38 13.72 3.05 1.53
C ARG A 38 14.53 2.01 2.32
N GLU A 39 15.05 0.97 1.67
CA GLU A 39 15.83 -0.08 2.33
C GLU A 39 17.13 0.46 2.94
N GLY A 40 17.71 1.52 2.37
CA GLY A 40 18.88 2.18 2.94
C GLY A 40 18.61 3.06 4.16
N ARG A 41 17.33 3.38 4.47
CA ARG A 41 17.00 4.34 5.53
C ARG A 41 16.87 3.67 6.90
N SER A 42 17.48 4.27 7.92
CA SER A 42 17.52 3.72 9.28
C SER A 42 16.15 3.71 9.97
N ASP A 43 15.31 4.71 9.71
CA ASP A 43 13.93 4.80 10.21
C ASP A 43 13.06 3.67 9.65
N TYR A 44 13.17 3.39 8.35
CA TYR A 44 12.50 2.27 7.71
C TYR A 44 12.99 0.92 8.27
N GLN A 45 14.29 0.73 8.47
CA GLN A 45 14.84 -0.52 9.05
C GLN A 45 14.37 -0.76 10.49
N ALA A 46 14.34 0.29 11.32
CA ALA A 46 13.81 0.21 12.68
C ALA A 46 12.31 -0.17 12.67
N MET A 47 11.55 0.38 11.73
CA MET A 47 10.13 0.07 11.58
C MET A 47 9.89 -1.34 11.02
N LEU A 48 10.68 -1.76 10.03
CA LEU A 48 10.62 -3.10 9.45
C LEU A 48 10.86 -4.18 10.51
N THR A 49 11.76 -3.93 11.44
CA THR A 49 12.00 -4.83 12.59
C THR A 49 10.72 -5.04 13.40
N LYS A 50 10.01 -3.97 13.76
CA LYS A 50 8.72 -4.05 14.48
C LYS A 50 7.65 -4.77 13.66
N ARG A 51 7.61 -4.54 12.35
CA ARG A 51 6.64 -5.19 11.45
C ARG A 51 6.87 -6.70 11.35
N ARG A 52 8.13 -7.15 11.38
CA ARG A 52 8.51 -8.58 11.34
C ARG A 52 7.96 -9.38 12.53
N ASP A 53 7.69 -8.73 13.65
CA ASP A 53 7.14 -9.39 14.84
C ASP A 53 5.64 -9.70 14.71
N LEU A 54 4.92 -8.99 13.83
CA LEU A 54 3.48 -9.16 13.64
C LEU A 54 3.15 -10.53 13.02
N PRO A 55 2.12 -11.24 13.51
CA PRO A 55 1.72 -12.53 12.93
C PRO A 55 1.42 -12.45 11.43
N ALA A 56 0.79 -11.38 10.96
CA ALA A 56 0.53 -11.19 9.52
C ALA A 56 1.80 -11.12 8.67
N TYR A 57 2.90 -10.56 9.19
CA TYR A 57 4.18 -10.53 8.47
C TYR A 57 4.82 -11.92 8.41
N LYS A 58 4.74 -12.68 9.50
CA LYS A 58 5.28 -14.05 9.57
C LYS A 58 4.56 -14.97 8.59
N MET A 59 3.27 -14.71 8.31
CA MET A 59 2.47 -15.46 7.35
C MET A 59 2.49 -14.87 5.92
N ARG A 60 3.35 -13.87 5.62
CA ARG A 60 3.31 -13.13 4.36
C ARG A 60 3.32 -14.03 3.12
N ASP A 61 4.18 -15.05 3.09
CA ASP A 61 4.38 -15.89 1.90
C ASP A 61 3.10 -16.70 1.64
N THR A 62 2.55 -17.34 2.68
CA THR A 62 1.27 -18.06 2.62
C THR A 62 0.12 -17.15 2.16
N CYS A 63 -0.02 -15.97 2.77
CA CYS A 63 -1.07 -15.03 2.40
C CYS A 63 -0.95 -14.56 0.95
N ILE A 64 0.26 -14.14 0.51
CA ILE A 64 0.48 -13.65 -0.85
C ILE A 64 0.20 -14.75 -1.88
N GLN A 65 0.73 -15.96 -1.67
CA GLN A 65 0.47 -17.07 -2.60
C GLN A 65 -1.01 -17.45 -2.66
N THR A 66 -1.70 -17.42 -1.52
CA THR A 66 -3.15 -17.68 -1.49
C THR A 66 -3.92 -16.63 -2.28
N ILE A 67 -3.58 -15.34 -2.11
CA ILE A 67 -4.20 -14.23 -2.87
C ILE A 67 -3.91 -14.36 -4.37
N LEU A 68 -2.68 -14.69 -4.77
CA LEU A 68 -2.32 -14.84 -6.19
C LEU A 68 -3.01 -16.04 -6.86
N GLY A 69 -3.24 -17.12 -6.12
CA GLY A 69 -3.90 -18.33 -6.62
C GLY A 69 -5.43 -18.25 -6.69
N ASN A 70 -6.05 -17.26 -6.04
CA ASN A 70 -7.51 -17.22 -5.86
C ASN A 70 -8.08 -15.82 -6.13
N ARG A 71 -9.15 -15.74 -6.94
CA ARG A 71 -9.89 -14.48 -7.13
C ARG A 71 -10.46 -13.91 -5.83
N VAL A 72 -10.82 -14.77 -4.88
CA VAL A 72 -11.36 -14.39 -3.57
C VAL A 72 -10.62 -15.18 -2.52
N THR A 73 -10.09 -14.48 -1.51
CA THR A 73 -9.41 -15.06 -0.36
C THR A 73 -10.01 -14.48 0.91
N ILE A 74 -10.36 -15.34 1.87
CA ILE A 74 -10.77 -14.93 3.21
C ILE A 74 -9.55 -15.04 4.13
N VAL A 75 -9.16 -13.93 4.75
CA VAL A 75 -8.06 -13.92 5.73
C VAL A 75 -8.62 -13.61 7.11
N SER A 76 -8.59 -14.60 8.00
CA SER A 76 -8.96 -14.46 9.41
C SER A 76 -7.72 -14.39 10.30
N GLY A 77 -7.85 -13.70 11.43
CA GLY A 77 -6.83 -13.67 12.47
C GLY A 77 -7.23 -12.72 13.58
N ASP A 78 -6.55 -12.79 14.71
CA ASP A 78 -6.92 -12.03 15.91
C ASP A 78 -6.79 -10.51 15.73
N THR A 79 -7.44 -9.76 16.62
CA THR A 79 -7.27 -8.31 16.70
C THR A 79 -5.80 -7.97 16.97
N GLY A 80 -5.27 -6.96 16.27
CA GLY A 80 -3.87 -6.56 16.42
C GLY A 80 -2.84 -7.41 15.69
N CYS A 81 -3.24 -8.49 15.00
CA CYS A 81 -2.28 -9.34 14.27
C CYS A 81 -1.68 -8.70 13.01
N GLY A 82 -2.16 -7.51 12.61
CA GLY A 82 -1.58 -6.70 11.54
C GLY A 82 -2.27 -6.80 10.16
N LYS A 83 -3.42 -7.49 10.03
CA LYS A 83 -4.09 -7.71 8.71
C LYS A 83 -4.23 -6.43 7.88
N THR A 84 -4.85 -5.39 8.46
CA THR A 84 -5.22 -4.16 7.75
C THR A 84 -4.03 -3.33 7.29
N THR A 85 -2.91 -3.33 8.05
CA THR A 85 -1.72 -2.55 7.69
C THR A 85 -0.70 -3.37 6.92
N GLN A 86 -0.54 -4.66 7.22
CA GLN A 86 0.51 -5.50 6.65
C GLN A 86 0.13 -6.12 5.32
N LEU A 87 -1.03 -6.77 5.20
CA LEU A 87 -1.34 -7.58 4.00
C LEU A 87 -1.39 -6.73 2.71
N PRO A 88 -2.05 -5.56 2.68
CA PRO A 88 -2.05 -4.69 1.51
C PRO A 88 -0.63 -4.25 1.11
N ALA A 89 0.16 -3.82 2.11
CA ALA A 89 1.53 -3.34 1.89
C ALA A 89 2.47 -4.47 1.41
N LEU A 90 2.38 -5.65 2.00
CA LEU A 90 3.16 -6.83 1.64
C LEU A 90 2.82 -7.33 0.23
N TYR A 91 1.53 -7.35 -0.12
CA TYR A 91 1.09 -7.69 -1.48
C TYR A 91 1.64 -6.68 -2.49
N PHE A 92 1.50 -5.38 -2.23
CA PHE A 92 2.04 -4.35 -3.12
C PHE A 92 3.56 -4.45 -3.25
N ASP A 93 4.29 -4.61 -2.15
CA ASP A 93 5.75 -4.79 -2.16
C ASP A 93 6.18 -6.03 -2.98
N HIS A 94 5.41 -7.13 -2.90
CA HIS A 94 5.63 -8.31 -3.73
C HIS A 94 5.43 -8.00 -5.22
N MET A 95 4.36 -7.29 -5.58
CA MET A 95 4.09 -6.90 -6.97
C MET A 95 5.16 -5.95 -7.52
N VAL A 96 5.67 -5.03 -6.70
CA VAL A 96 6.81 -4.17 -7.06
C VAL A 96 8.06 -5.01 -7.34
N ALA A 97 8.38 -5.99 -6.48
CA ALA A 97 9.52 -6.88 -6.68
C ALA A 97 9.40 -7.73 -7.96
N MET A 98 8.17 -8.03 -8.40
CA MET A 98 7.90 -8.73 -9.66
C MET A 98 7.89 -7.82 -10.90
N GLY A 99 8.18 -6.52 -10.77
CA GLY A 99 8.08 -5.57 -11.89
C GLY A 99 6.64 -5.31 -12.34
N LYS A 100 5.67 -5.42 -11.43
CA LYS A 100 4.24 -5.20 -11.68
C LYS A 100 3.66 -4.06 -10.83
N GLY A 101 4.52 -3.28 -10.17
CA GLY A 101 4.10 -2.18 -9.29
C GLY A 101 3.25 -1.13 -9.99
N GLY A 102 3.63 -0.73 -11.21
CA GLY A 102 2.95 0.31 -11.99
C GLY A 102 1.56 -0.08 -12.51
N SER A 103 1.23 -1.37 -12.52
CA SER A 103 -0.11 -1.87 -12.84
C SER A 103 -0.91 -2.33 -11.62
N THR A 104 -0.33 -2.24 -10.42
CA THR A 104 -0.95 -2.77 -9.19
C THR A 104 -1.64 -1.67 -8.41
N HIS A 105 -2.95 -1.81 -8.23
CA HIS A 105 -3.75 -0.97 -7.35
C HIS A 105 -4.31 -1.79 -6.20
N VAL A 106 -4.11 -1.32 -4.97
CA VAL A 106 -4.64 -1.97 -3.77
C VAL A 106 -5.59 -1.03 -3.08
N ILE A 107 -6.86 -1.43 -2.99
CA ILE A 107 -7.91 -0.66 -2.33
C ILE A 107 -8.26 -1.36 -1.02
N VAL A 108 -8.20 -0.59 0.07
CA VAL A 108 -8.58 -1.06 1.40
C VAL A 108 -9.76 -0.23 1.87
N THR A 109 -10.90 -0.88 2.08
CA THR A 109 -12.08 -0.23 2.63
C THR A 109 -12.03 -0.28 4.15
N GLN A 110 -12.59 0.75 4.81
CA GLN A 110 -12.77 0.80 6.25
C GLN A 110 -14.19 1.28 6.55
N PRO A 111 -14.88 0.69 7.55
CA PRO A 111 -16.27 1.03 7.85
C PRO A 111 -16.44 2.44 8.44
N ARG A 112 -15.35 3.07 8.90
CA ARG A 112 -15.36 4.40 9.51
C ARG A 112 -14.30 5.26 8.85
N ARG A 113 -14.65 6.51 8.52
CA ARG A 113 -13.75 7.49 7.89
C ARG A 113 -12.46 7.70 8.69
N ILE A 114 -12.56 7.86 10.01
CA ILE A 114 -11.39 8.04 10.88
C ILE A 114 -10.44 6.84 10.85
N SER A 115 -10.98 5.61 10.70
CA SER A 115 -10.17 4.40 10.56
C SER A 115 -9.47 4.36 9.20
N ALA A 116 -10.12 4.79 8.12
CA ALA A 116 -9.49 4.89 6.80
C ALA A 116 -8.27 5.82 6.84
N THR A 117 -8.45 7.03 7.38
CA THR A 117 -7.37 8.02 7.50
C THR A 117 -6.23 7.52 8.39
N SER A 118 -6.56 7.01 9.59
CA SER A 118 -5.55 6.52 10.55
C SER A 118 -4.75 5.32 10.01
N VAL A 119 -5.41 4.39 9.31
CA VAL A 119 -4.71 3.25 8.67
C VAL A 119 -3.79 3.73 7.56
N ALA A 120 -4.23 4.66 6.70
CA ALA A 120 -3.40 5.19 5.62
C ALA A 120 -2.16 5.91 6.17
N GLU A 121 -2.33 6.79 7.16
CA GLU A 121 -1.23 7.46 7.84
C GLU A 121 -0.27 6.46 8.50
N ARG A 122 -0.81 5.42 9.14
CA ARG A 122 0.00 4.38 9.76
C ARG A 122 0.83 3.62 8.73
N VAL A 123 0.25 3.25 7.59
CA VAL A 123 0.98 2.56 6.50
C VAL A 123 2.06 3.46 5.90
N ALA A 124 1.78 4.75 5.69
CA ALA A 124 2.78 5.70 5.22
C ALA A 124 3.97 5.81 6.19
N GLN A 125 3.70 5.98 7.49
CA GLN A 125 4.72 5.97 8.54
C GLN A 125 5.51 4.66 8.57
N GLU A 126 4.82 3.52 8.41
CA GLU A 126 5.43 2.19 8.37
C GLU A 126 6.39 1.98 7.18
N ARG A 127 6.28 2.82 6.15
CA ARG A 127 7.09 2.82 4.93
C ARG A 127 8.08 3.98 4.88
N GLY A 128 8.07 4.89 5.86
CA GLY A 128 8.86 6.11 5.86
C GLY A 128 8.40 7.11 4.79
N GLU A 129 7.10 7.15 4.51
CA GLU A 129 6.44 8.04 3.56
C GLU A 129 5.60 9.08 4.34
N ARG A 130 5.34 10.26 3.74
CA ARG A 130 4.51 11.35 4.30
C ARG A 130 3.51 11.84 3.29
#